data_AF-D8T684-F1
#
_entry.id   AF-D8T684-F1
#
_cell.length_a   1.000
_cell.length_b   1.000
_cell.length_c   1.000
_cell.angle_alpha   90.00
_cell.angle_beta   90.00
_cell.angle_gamma   90.00
#
_symmetry.space_group_name_H-M   'P 1'
#
loop_
_entity.id
_entity.type
_entity.pdbx_description
1 polymer ?
#
loop_
_entity_poly.entity_id
_entity_poly.type
_entity_poly.pdbx_seq_one_letter_code
_entity_poly.pdbx_strand_id
1 'polypeptide(L)'
;MRRNSFDVTMEDPSDKLQLLRDCMDVMRLLDSTPVLSQVRLAVQRIKEGKTGSEELLPPSNLACVVRRELKISKVQFKRCWEVMILVHLDPGDEKAFTELLSKRLSAELFESKESQQPKLKHVVDTENKYDSSKTFVMMKFRQRDGGDEAQDGEVDASQREEALKEL
;
A
#
# COMPACT_ATOMS: atom_id res chain seq x y z
N MET A 1 34.08 -18.82 -19.28
CA MET A 1 32.63 -18.51 -19.36
C MET A 1 32.21 -17.78 -18.09
N ARG A 2 32.09 -16.44 -18.09
CA ARG A 2 31.35 -15.75 -17.02
C ARG A 2 29.88 -15.86 -17.40
N ARG A 3 29.09 -16.65 -16.68
CA ARG A 3 27.63 -16.56 -16.79
C ARG A 3 27.26 -15.15 -16.34
N ASN A 4 26.73 -14.33 -17.24
CA ASN A 4 26.26 -12.97 -16.94
C ASN A 4 24.99 -13.08 -16.07
N SER A 5 25.17 -13.34 -14.77
CA SER A 5 24.07 -13.28 -13.82
C SER A 5 23.75 -11.82 -13.49
N PHE A 6 22.48 -11.46 -13.60
CA PHE A 6 21.99 -10.13 -13.29
C PHE A 6 21.87 -9.93 -11.78
N ASP A 7 21.14 -10.82 -11.12
CA ASP A 7 20.95 -10.90 -9.67
C ASP A 7 20.76 -12.37 -9.24
N VAL A 8 20.65 -12.57 -7.93
CA VAL A 8 20.32 -13.85 -7.31
C VAL A 8 18.87 -13.80 -6.82
N THR A 9 18.08 -14.80 -7.20
CA THR A 9 16.72 -15.03 -6.71
C THR A 9 16.62 -16.41 -6.07
N MET A 10 15.60 -16.62 -5.25
CA MET A 10 15.31 -17.91 -4.63
C MET A 10 13.89 -18.31 -5.04
N GLU A 11 13.71 -19.58 -5.39
CA GLU A 11 12.40 -20.17 -5.68
C GLU A 11 11.78 -20.61 -4.35
N ASP A 12 10.57 -20.11 -4.07
CA ASP A 12 9.77 -20.38 -2.87
C ASP A 12 10.58 -20.46 -1.57
N PRO A 13 11.29 -19.36 -1.18
CA PRO A 13 12.08 -19.38 0.03
C PRO A 13 11.19 -19.50 1.26
N SER A 14 11.52 -20.44 2.15
CA SER A 14 10.92 -20.46 3.50
C SER A 14 11.21 -19.18 4.27
N ASP A 15 10.38 -18.84 5.26
CA ASP A 15 10.57 -17.65 6.10
C ASP A 15 11.95 -17.60 6.76
N LYS A 16 12.47 -18.76 7.22
CA LYS A 16 13.81 -18.86 7.81
C LYS A 16 14.91 -18.54 6.80
N LEU A 17 14.76 -19.02 5.57
CA LEU A 17 15.71 -18.74 4.49
C LEU A 17 15.63 -17.27 4.07
N GLN A 18 14.43 -16.71 4.01
CA GLN A 18 14.23 -15.29 3.73
C GLN A 18 14.84 -14.41 4.82
N LEU A 19 14.71 -14.78 6.09
CA LEU A 19 15.35 -14.09 7.20
C LEU A 19 16.89 -14.14 7.10
N LEU A 20 17.45 -15.32 6.84
CA LEU A 20 18.91 -15.46 6.63
C LEU A 20 19.39 -14.59 5.46
N ARG A 21 18.63 -14.58 4.36
CA ARG A 21 18.91 -13.74 3.21
C ARG A 21 18.87 -12.26 3.57
N ASP A 22 17.82 -11.82 4.25
CA ASP A 22 17.65 -10.43 4.70
C ASP A 22 18.86 -10.00 5.55
N CYS A 23 19.29 -10.83 6.51
CA CYS A 23 20.48 -10.57 7.32
C CYS A 23 21.77 -10.49 6.48
N MET A 24 22.01 -11.45 5.58
CA MET A 24 23.21 -11.48 4.75
C MET A 24 23.29 -10.29 3.80
N ASP A 25 22.18 -9.95 3.15
CA ASP A 25 22.14 -8.84 2.21
C ASP A 25 22.25 -7.49 2.95
N VAL A 26 21.67 -7.34 4.15
CA VAL A 26 21.87 -6.15 4.99
C VAL A 26 23.33 -5.99 5.40
N MET A 27 24.02 -7.05 5.83
CA MET A 27 25.44 -7.00 6.16
C MET A 27 26.28 -6.51 4.96
N ARG A 28 26.00 -7.04 3.76
CA ARG A 28 26.70 -6.63 2.53
C ARG A 28 26.38 -5.19 2.12
N LEU A 29 25.18 -4.71 2.42
CA LEU A 29 24.76 -3.33 2.14
C LEU A 29 25.39 -2.34 3.13
N LEU A 30 25.62 -2.75 4.39
CA LEU A 30 26.35 -1.95 5.39
C LEU A 30 27.79 -1.69 4.96
N ASP A 31 28.43 -2.62 4.23
CA ASP A 31 29.78 -2.42 3.68
C ASP A 31 29.80 -1.55 2.41
N SER A 32 28.64 -1.16 1.87
CA SER A 32 28.55 -0.40 0.64
C SER A 32 28.47 1.11 0.89
N THR A 33 29.57 1.83 0.66
CA THR A 33 29.63 3.29 0.82
C THR A 33 28.56 4.06 0.01
N PRO A 34 28.28 3.70 -1.27
CA PRO A 34 27.20 4.34 -2.03
C PRO A 34 25.83 4.17 -1.35
N VAL A 35 25.56 3.00 -0.77
CA VAL A 35 24.30 2.75 -0.07
C VAL A 35 24.23 3.55 1.23
N LEU A 36 25.28 3.49 2.06
CA LEU A 36 25.33 4.20 3.34
C LEU A 36 25.11 5.71 3.18
N SER A 37 25.70 6.33 2.16
CA SER A 37 25.49 7.76 1.90
C SER A 37 24.02 8.11 1.65
N GLN A 38 23.31 7.28 0.88
CA GLN A 38 21.90 7.49 0.57
C GLN A 38 21.00 7.19 1.78
N VAL A 39 21.34 6.17 2.57
CA VAL A 39 20.61 5.86 3.81
C VAL A 39 20.72 7.02 4.80
N ARG A 40 21.91 7.59 5.00
CA ARG A 40 22.11 8.76 5.89
C ARG A 40 21.27 9.96 5.44
N LEU A 41 21.20 10.21 4.14
CA LEU A 41 20.34 11.28 3.59
C LEU A 41 18.86 11.00 3.83
N ALA A 42 18.40 9.75 3.67
CA ALA A 42 17.02 9.37 3.96
C ALA A 42 16.68 9.54 5.45
N VAL A 43 17.56 9.07 6.34
CA VAL A 43 17.42 9.24 7.79
C VAL A 43 17.37 10.71 8.17
N GLN A 44 18.24 11.55 7.60
CA GLN A 44 18.21 13.00 7.86
C GLN A 44 16.88 13.63 7.42
N ARG A 45 16.35 13.26 6.25
CA ARG A 45 15.04 13.76 5.79
C ARG A 45 13.90 13.31 6.70
N ILE A 46 13.96 12.09 7.23
CA ILE A 46 13.00 11.57 8.21
C ILE A 46 13.03 12.44 9.48
N LYS A 47 14.23 12.73 10.01
CA LYS A 47 14.43 13.59 11.18
C LYS A 47 13.90 15.02 10.98
N GLU A 48 14.09 15.57 9.79
CA GLU A 48 13.63 16.92 9.46
C GLU A 48 12.11 17.02 9.26
N GLY A 49 11.37 15.92 9.32
CA GLY A 49 9.91 15.90 9.16
C GLY A 49 9.43 16.29 7.76
N LYS A 50 10.33 16.34 6.77
CA LYS A 50 10.04 16.72 5.37
C LYS A 50 9.51 15.52 4.56
N THR A 51 8.61 14.72 5.12
CA THR A 51 8.50 13.31 4.72
C THR A 51 7.24 12.97 3.92
N GLY A 52 7.46 12.51 2.70
CA GLY A 52 6.56 11.57 2.02
C GLY A 52 6.89 10.13 2.44
N SER A 53 6.17 9.14 1.92
CA SER A 53 6.54 7.72 2.07
C SER A 53 7.70 7.30 1.13
N GLU A 54 8.24 8.23 0.34
CA GLU A 54 9.28 7.99 -0.66
C GLU A 54 10.64 7.69 -0.04
N GLU A 55 10.95 8.25 1.12
CA GLU A 55 12.18 7.96 1.88
C GLU A 55 12.31 6.47 2.22
N LEU A 56 11.19 5.77 2.38
CA LEU A 56 11.15 4.33 2.65
C LEU A 56 11.38 3.49 1.39
N LEU A 57 11.69 4.11 0.25
CA LEU A 57 12.05 3.43 -0.98
C LEU A 57 13.48 3.78 -1.41
N PRO A 58 14.28 2.80 -1.85
CA PRO A 58 15.61 3.07 -2.35
C PRO A 58 15.56 3.84 -3.68
N PRO A 59 16.48 4.79 -3.92
CA PRO A 59 16.62 5.46 -5.21
C PRO A 59 16.83 4.46 -6.37
N SER A 60 16.20 4.71 -7.51
CA SER A 60 16.22 3.78 -8.66
C SER A 60 17.62 3.59 -9.25
N ASN A 61 18.42 4.64 -9.30
CA ASN A 61 19.82 4.61 -9.70
C ASN A 61 20.66 3.74 -8.75
N LEU A 62 20.42 3.85 -7.44
CA LEU A 62 21.11 3.05 -6.43
C LEU A 62 20.76 1.57 -6.56
N ALA A 63 19.50 1.24 -6.86
CA ALA A 63 19.08 -0.13 -7.11
C ALA A 63 19.85 -0.79 -8.27
N CYS A 64 20.15 -0.04 -9.34
CA CYS A 64 20.98 -0.54 -10.44
C CYS A 64 22.43 -0.82 -10.01
N VAL A 65 23.01 0.03 -9.16
CA VAL A 65 24.36 -0.14 -8.61
C VAL A 65 24.41 -1.40 -7.74
N VAL A 66 23.50 -1.50 -6.77
CA VAL A 66 23.38 -2.65 -5.85
C VAL A 66 23.16 -3.96 -6.62
N ARG A 67 22.30 -3.95 -7.64
CA ARG A 67 22.08 -5.13 -8.49
C ARG A 67 23.36 -5.53 -9.23
N ARG A 68 24.08 -4.58 -9.80
CA ARG A 68 25.31 -4.85 -10.55
C ARG A 68 26.42 -5.40 -9.66
N GLU A 69 26.63 -4.78 -8.50
CA GLU A 69 27.79 -5.02 -7.63
C GLU A 69 27.56 -6.14 -6.62
N LEU A 70 26.37 -6.19 -6.02
CA LEU A 70 26.05 -7.15 -4.95
C LEU A 70 25.17 -8.30 -5.43
N LYS A 71 24.62 -8.21 -6.65
CA LYS A 71 23.69 -9.20 -7.23
C LYS A 71 22.40 -9.34 -6.41
N ILE A 72 22.03 -8.29 -5.70
CA ILE A 72 20.78 -8.22 -4.93
C ILE A 72 19.68 -7.74 -5.87
N SER A 73 18.56 -8.46 -5.92
CA SER A 73 17.42 -8.10 -6.77
C SER A 73 16.75 -6.81 -6.28
N LYS A 74 16.01 -6.13 -7.17
CA LYS A 74 15.29 -4.89 -6.79
C LYS A 74 14.28 -5.12 -5.65
N VAL A 75 13.59 -6.26 -5.65
CA VAL A 75 12.62 -6.62 -4.61
C VAL A 75 13.31 -6.85 -3.28
N GLN A 76 14.42 -7.59 -3.28
CA GLN A 76 15.21 -7.81 -2.09
C GLN A 76 15.81 -6.51 -1.55
N PHE A 77 16.32 -5.65 -2.43
CA PHE A 77 16.90 -4.38 -2.01
C PHE A 77 15.87 -3.46 -1.34
N LYS A 78 14.62 -3.41 -1.84
CA LYS A 78 13.53 -2.68 -1.17
C LYS A 78 13.29 -3.19 0.25
N ARG A 79 13.27 -4.51 0.46
CA ARG A 79 13.10 -5.11 1.79
C ARG A 79 14.24 -4.72 2.72
N CYS A 80 15.48 -4.86 2.26
CA CYS A 80 16.66 -4.49 3.06
C CYS A 80 16.74 -2.98 3.32
N TRP A 81 16.21 -2.14 2.44
CA TRP A 81 16.27 -0.68 2.57
C TRP A 81 15.58 -0.17 3.84
N GLU A 82 14.39 -0.69 4.16
CA GLU A 82 13.67 -0.31 5.38
C GLU A 82 14.46 -0.70 6.64
N VAL A 83 15.11 -1.88 6.63
CA VAL A 83 15.99 -2.35 7.70
C VAL A 83 17.21 -1.44 7.83
N MET A 84 17.83 -1.05 6.71
CA MET A 84 18.97 -0.13 6.70
C MET A 84 18.62 1.22 7.32
N ILE A 85 17.43 1.77 7.02
CA ILE A 85 16.95 3.01 7.65
C ILE A 85 16.81 2.81 9.15
N LEU A 86 16.12 1.75 9.57
CA LEU A 86 15.88 1.45 10.98
C LEU A 86 17.19 1.32 11.78
N VAL A 87 18.19 0.64 11.23
CA VAL A 87 19.51 0.45 11.87
C VAL A 87 20.28 1.77 12.04
N HIS A 88 20.05 2.75 11.17
CA HIS A 88 20.75 4.04 11.19
C HIS A 88 19.93 5.18 11.82
N LEU A 89 18.75 4.87 12.34
CA LEU A 89 17.87 5.82 12.99
C LEU A 89 18.37 6.13 14.42
N ASP A 90 18.21 7.38 14.88
CA ASP A 90 18.59 7.70 16.25
C ASP A 90 17.51 7.21 17.23
N PRO A 91 17.88 6.82 18.46
CA PRO A 91 16.91 6.56 19.53
C PRO A 91 16.05 7.81 19.76
N GLY A 92 14.77 7.74 19.39
CA GLY A 92 13.82 8.86 19.48
C GLY A 92 13.03 9.10 18.20
N ASP A 93 13.58 8.75 17.03
CA ASP A 93 12.90 8.93 15.75
C ASP A 93 12.04 7.72 15.33
N GLU A 94 12.03 6.66 16.15
CA GLU A 94 11.29 5.41 15.90
C GLU A 94 9.80 5.67 15.61
N LYS A 95 9.22 6.65 16.31
CA LYS A 95 7.81 7.02 16.13
C LYS A 95 7.56 7.60 14.75
N ALA A 96 8.40 8.54 14.30
CA ALA A 96 8.29 9.14 12.97
C ALA A 96 8.47 8.08 11.86
N PHE A 97 9.44 7.18 12.02
CA PHE A 97 9.63 6.06 11.10
C PHE A 97 8.41 5.12 11.05
N THR A 98 7.86 4.75 12.21
CA THR A 98 6.69 3.88 12.31
C THR A 98 5.46 4.52 11.66
N GLU A 99 5.21 5.81 11.89
CA GLU A 99 4.11 6.54 11.27
C GLU A 99 4.22 6.57 9.74
N LEU A 100 5.44 6.80 9.21
CA LEU A 100 5.69 6.75 7.77
C LEU A 100 5.48 5.36 7.18
N LEU A 101 5.96 4.34 7.88
CA LEU A 101 5.80 2.95 7.46
C LEU A 101 4.32 2.56 7.43
N SER A 102 3.57 2.90 8.48
CA SER A 102 2.12 2.69 8.54
C SER A 102 1.38 3.44 7.45
N LYS A 103 1.75 4.69 7.15
CA LYS A 103 1.16 5.48 6.06
C LYS A 103 1.41 4.83 4.71
N ARG A 104 2.64 4.39 4.44
CA ARG A 104 3.01 3.70 3.19
C ARG A 104 2.26 2.38 3.03
N LEU A 105 2.25 1.54 4.07
CA LEU A 105 1.56 0.25 4.05
C LEU A 105 0.05 0.42 3.89
N SER A 106 -0.53 1.42 4.57
CA SER A 106 -1.95 1.76 4.39
C SER A 106 -2.26 2.17 2.96
N ALA A 107 -1.41 3.01 2.34
CA ALA A 107 -1.58 3.37 0.93
C ALA A 107 -1.51 2.13 0.03
N GLU A 108 -0.52 1.25 0.25
CA GLU A 108 -0.34 0.04 -0.55
C GLU A 108 -1.52 -0.96 -0.41
N LEU A 109 -2.06 -1.12 0.80
CA LEU A 109 -3.14 -2.06 1.11
C LEU A 109 -4.55 -1.53 0.81
N PHE A 110 -4.79 -0.22 0.95
CA PHE A 110 -6.15 0.35 0.86
C PHE A 110 -6.36 1.25 -0.37
N GLU A 111 -5.30 1.74 -1.02
CA GLU A 111 -5.41 2.52 -2.26
C GLU A 111 -5.30 1.64 -3.53
N SER A 112 -5.15 0.32 -3.36
CA SER A 112 -5.13 -0.66 -4.44
C SER A 112 -6.54 -0.90 -5.02
N LYS A 113 -6.89 -0.10 -6.03
CA LYS A 113 -7.88 -0.33 -7.12
C LYS A 113 -9.35 -0.59 -6.79
N GLU A 114 -9.74 -0.94 -5.58
CA GLU A 114 -11.16 -1.14 -5.21
C GLU A 114 -11.82 0.16 -4.70
N SER A 115 -11.02 1.09 -4.21
CA SER A 115 -11.45 2.37 -3.64
C SER A 115 -11.64 3.50 -4.67
N GLN A 116 -11.43 3.22 -5.96
CA GLN A 116 -11.77 4.14 -7.06
C GLN A 116 -13.17 3.91 -7.65
N GLN A 117 -13.99 3.03 -7.07
CA GLN A 117 -15.43 3.24 -7.23
C GLN A 117 -15.82 4.36 -6.27
N PRO A 118 -16.39 5.48 -6.76
CA PRO A 118 -17.02 6.41 -5.85
C PRO A 118 -18.02 5.60 -5.01
N LYS A 119 -18.11 5.90 -3.71
CA LYS A 119 -19.03 5.30 -2.68
C LYS A 119 -20.52 5.46 -3.02
N LEU A 120 -20.86 5.44 -4.30
CA LEU A 120 -22.17 5.66 -4.87
C LEU A 120 -22.84 4.33 -5.22
N LYS A 121 -22.10 3.24 -5.42
CA LYS A 121 -22.66 1.94 -5.77
C LYS A 121 -22.58 0.97 -4.60
N HIS A 122 -23.73 0.54 -4.11
CA HIS A 122 -23.82 -0.51 -3.09
C HIS A 122 -24.54 -1.72 -3.71
N VAL A 123 -23.91 -2.89 -3.67
CA VAL A 123 -24.49 -4.15 -4.14
C VAL A 123 -24.93 -4.94 -2.92
N VAL A 124 -26.21 -5.32 -2.87
CA VAL A 124 -26.78 -6.16 -1.82
C VAL A 124 -27.22 -7.47 -2.46
N ASP A 125 -26.70 -8.58 -1.95
CA ASP A 125 -27.17 -9.92 -2.31
C ASP A 125 -28.54 -10.14 -1.66
N THR A 126 -29.52 -10.53 -2.47
CA THR A 126 -30.90 -10.78 -2.03
C THR A 126 -31.27 -12.23 -2.23
N GLU A 127 -31.92 -12.83 -1.24
CA GLU A 127 -32.45 -14.18 -1.37
C GLU A 127 -33.58 -14.21 -2.40
N ASN A 128 -33.34 -14.92 -3.50
CA ASN A 128 -34.36 -15.18 -4.52
C ASN A 128 -35.06 -16.51 -4.20
N LYS A 129 -36.39 -16.48 -4.09
CA LYS A 129 -37.21 -17.69 -3.84
C LYS A 129 -37.59 -18.43 -5.13
N TYR A 130 -37.27 -17.88 -6.30
CA TYR A 130 -37.53 -18.47 -7.61
C TYR A 130 -36.23 -18.54 -8.41
N ASP A 131 -35.65 -19.74 -8.45
CA ASP A 131 -34.42 -20.12 -9.14
C ASP A 131 -33.09 -19.85 -8.38
N SER A 132 -32.23 -20.86 -8.42
CA SER A 132 -30.93 -20.98 -7.73
C SER A 132 -29.83 -20.04 -8.25
N SER A 133 -30.19 -19.10 -9.12
CA SER A 133 -29.32 -18.07 -9.64
C SER A 133 -29.24 -16.89 -8.65
N LYS A 134 -28.02 -16.59 -8.17
CA LYS A 134 -27.78 -15.48 -7.24
C LYS A 134 -28.31 -14.17 -7.83
N THR A 135 -29.22 -13.53 -7.10
CA THR A 135 -29.82 -12.25 -7.50
C THR A 135 -29.29 -11.15 -6.59
N PHE A 136 -28.86 -10.04 -7.18
CA PHE A 136 -28.33 -8.89 -6.45
C PHE A 136 -29.01 -7.59 -6.90
N VAL A 137 -29.13 -6.65 -5.97
CA VAL A 137 -29.64 -5.31 -6.24
C VAL A 137 -28.48 -4.33 -6.14
N MET A 138 -28.29 -3.51 -7.19
CA MET A 138 -27.30 -2.43 -7.19
C MET A 138 -27.97 -1.08 -6.95
N MET A 139 -27.69 -0.47 -5.81
CA MET A 139 -28.17 0.88 -5.47
C MET A 139 -27.13 1.91 -5.88
N LYS A 140 -27.55 2.93 -6.65
CA LYS A 140 -26.70 4.07 -7.01
C LYS A 140 -27.17 5.34 -6.32
N PHE A 141 -26.46 5.80 -5.31
CA PHE A 141 -26.68 7.12 -4.71
C PHE A 141 -26.12 8.20 -5.65
N ARG A 142 -26.85 9.30 -5.84
CA ARG A 142 -26.31 10.50 -6.50
C ARG A 142 -25.82 11.43 -5.40
N GLN A 143 -24.55 11.79 -5.45
CA GLN A 143 -24.00 12.85 -4.61
C GLN A 143 -24.60 14.17 -5.07
N ARG A 144 -25.41 14.81 -4.22
CA ARG A 144 -25.87 16.18 -4.43
C ARG A 144 -24.74 17.08 -3.94
N ASP A 145 -23.94 17.63 -4.86
CA ASP A 145 -23.07 18.76 -4.52
C ASP A 145 -23.98 19.93 -4.14
N GLY A 146 -23.80 20.44 -2.93
CA GLY A 146 -24.63 21.48 -2.35
C GLY A 146 -24.34 22.84 -2.97
N GLY A 147 -25.41 23.49 -3.47
CA GLY A 147 -25.42 24.90 -3.87
C GLY A 147 -26.82 25.32 -4.33
N ASP A 148 -27.51 26.07 -3.47
CA ASP A 148 -28.74 26.85 -3.67
C ASP A 148 -30.13 26.20 -3.78
N GLU A 149 -31.09 27.04 -3.37
CA GLU A 149 -32.39 26.78 -2.78
C GLU A 149 -33.51 26.30 -3.71
N ALA A 150 -34.59 25.84 -3.06
CA ALA A 150 -35.98 25.72 -3.52
C ALA A 150 -36.33 24.55 -4.46
N GLN A 151 -36.96 23.52 -3.93
CA GLN A 151 -38.43 23.51 -3.82
C GLN A 151 -38.91 22.33 -2.99
N ASP A 152 -39.84 22.68 -2.13
CA ASP A 152 -40.69 21.83 -1.32
C ASP A 152 -41.38 20.73 -2.14
N GLY A 153 -41.56 19.59 -1.52
CA GLY A 153 -42.05 18.36 -2.12
C GLY A 153 -42.28 17.33 -1.04
N GLU A 154 -43.04 17.72 -0.02
CA GLU A 154 -43.71 16.87 0.96
C GLU A 154 -44.32 15.65 0.25
N VAL A 155 -43.74 14.46 0.46
CA VAL A 155 -44.41 13.20 0.10
C VAL A 155 -44.86 12.55 1.40
N ASP A 156 -46.14 12.83 1.65
CA ASP A 156 -47.02 12.32 2.69
C ASP A 156 -46.74 10.86 3.10
N ALA A 157 -46.61 10.65 4.41
CA ALA A 157 -46.39 9.36 5.05
C ALA A 157 -47.55 8.36 4.85
N SER A 158 -48.65 8.77 4.20
CA SER A 158 -49.80 7.91 3.90
C SER A 158 -49.59 6.98 2.70
N GLN A 159 -48.60 7.19 1.82
CA GLN A 159 -48.34 6.30 0.68
C GLN A 159 -47.51 5.06 1.02
N ARG A 160 -47.05 4.93 2.27
CA ARG A 160 -46.20 3.80 2.71
C ARG A 160 -46.98 2.51 2.96
N GLU A 161 -48.30 2.59 3.13
CA GLU A 161 -49.13 1.42 3.52
C GLU A 161 -49.94 0.80 2.37
N GLU A 162 -50.22 1.52 1.27
CA GLU A 162 -50.98 0.95 0.15
C GLU A 162 -50.14 0.01 -0.75
N ALA A 163 -48.82 0.14 -0.76
CA ALA A 163 -47.94 -0.77 -1.52
C ALA A 163 -47.78 -2.17 -0.88
N LEU A 164 -48.38 -2.41 0.30
CA LEU A 164 -48.33 -3.70 1.01
C LEU A 164 -49.62 -4.54 0.88
N LYS A 165 -50.63 -4.08 0.14
CA LYS A 165 -51.89 -4.83 -0.06
C LYS A 165 -52.06 -5.49 -1.44
N GLU A 166 -51.12 -5.34 -2.36
CA GLU A 166 -51.16 -6.02 -3.67
C GLU A 166 -49.97 -6.95 -3.92
N LEU A 167 -49.53 -7.69 -2.89
CA LEU A 167 -48.64 -8.86 -3.03
C LEU A 167 -49.17 -10.05 -2.22
#